data_AF-V4KK32-F1
#
_entry.id   AF-V4KK32-F1
#
_cell.length_a   1.000
_cell.length_b   1.000
_cell.length_c   1.000
_cell.angle_alpha   90.00
_cell.angle_beta   90.00
_cell.angle_gamma   90.00
#
_symmetry.space_group_name_H-M   'P 1'
#
loop_
_entity.id
_entity.type
_entity.pdbx_description
1 polymer ?
#
loop_
_entity_poly.entity_id
_entity_poly.type
_entity_poly.pdbx_seq_one_letter_code
_entity_poly.pdbx_strand_id
1 'polypeptide(L)'
;MPNVDAEGKIFFKSKKQSTEAEKPSFADLPLCLLEVIISQLVFKDNIRASAVCKTWREAGLYVCLVDKPPWLMYLPKRGNLFELYDPLQQKMYRLDLPELAKSTVCYSRDRWLLMRKTTSCHIFGRVKLCC
;
A
#
# COMPACT_ATOMS: atom_id res chain seq x y z
N MET A 1 24.46 -16.90 -23.95
CA MET A 1 24.94 -18.29 -24.13
C MET A 1 26.16 -18.48 -23.24
N PRO A 2 26.21 -19.51 -22.37
CA PRO A 2 27.41 -19.78 -21.58
C PRO A 2 28.53 -20.30 -22.49
N ASN A 3 29.76 -19.89 -22.23
CA ASN A 3 30.93 -20.35 -22.98
C ASN A 3 31.61 -21.46 -22.17
N VAL A 4 31.85 -22.60 -22.80
CA VAL A 4 32.42 -23.83 -22.21
C VAL A 4 33.81 -24.04 -22.79
N ASP A 5 34.79 -24.31 -21.93
CA ASP A 5 36.15 -24.69 -22.31
C ASP A 5 36.32 -26.22 -22.29
N ALA A 6 37.45 -26.68 -22.85
CA ALA A 6 37.73 -28.07 -23.22
C ALA A 6 37.81 -29.08 -22.06
N GLU A 7 37.65 -28.65 -20.80
CA GLU A 7 37.56 -29.51 -19.61
C GLU A 7 36.18 -29.50 -18.93
N GLY A 8 35.15 -28.95 -19.57
CA GLY A 8 33.76 -29.09 -19.13
C GLY A 8 33.40 -28.31 -17.85
N LYS A 9 34.15 -27.27 -17.48
CA LYS A 9 33.79 -26.39 -16.36
C LYS A 9 33.04 -25.16 -16.85
N ILE A 10 31.82 -24.99 -16.34
CA ILE A 10 31.00 -23.79 -16.60
C ILE A 10 31.60 -22.62 -15.81
N PHE A 11 32.26 -21.69 -16.51
CA PHE A 11 32.75 -20.45 -15.91
C PHE A 11 31.72 -19.33 -16.02
N PHE A 12 31.11 -18.94 -14.90
CA PHE A 12 30.36 -17.70 -14.83
C PHE A 12 31.34 -16.52 -14.81
N LYS A 13 31.44 -15.80 -15.92
CA LYS A 13 32.24 -14.57 -16.00
C LYS A 13 31.61 -13.48 -15.13
N SER A 14 32.04 -13.40 -13.87
CA SER A 14 31.72 -12.27 -12.99
C SER A 14 32.35 -11.00 -13.56
N LYS A 15 31.52 -10.17 -14.17
CA LYS A 15 31.90 -8.82 -14.60
C LYS A 15 32.09 -7.98 -13.35
N LYS A 16 33.34 -7.76 -12.94
CA LYS A 16 33.69 -6.79 -11.90
C LYS A 16 33.37 -5.40 -12.43
N GLN A 17 32.32 -4.79 -11.91
CA GLN A 17 32.03 -3.37 -12.07
C GLN A 17 32.06 -2.79 -10.67
N SER A 18 32.93 -1.80 -10.48
CA SER A 18 33.22 -1.10 -9.22
C SER A 18 31.96 -0.76 -8.44
N THR A 19 31.69 -1.49 -7.35
CA THR A 19 30.53 -1.24 -6.49
C THR A 19 30.94 -0.31 -5.35
N GLU A 20 30.59 0.96 -5.48
CA GLU A 20 30.12 1.72 -4.33
C GLU A 20 29.02 0.86 -3.68
N ALA A 21 29.18 0.46 -2.42
CA ALA A 21 28.31 -0.51 -1.78
C ALA A 21 26.87 0.04 -1.73
N GLU A 22 26.05 -0.31 -2.72
CA GLU A 22 24.62 -0.06 -2.69
C GLU A 22 24.07 -0.70 -1.42
N LYS A 23 23.61 0.16 -0.51
CA LYS A 23 22.97 -0.31 0.71
C LYS A 23 21.74 -1.11 0.29
N PRO A 24 21.58 -2.35 0.77
CA PRO A 24 20.42 -3.16 0.42
C PRO A 24 19.16 -2.38 0.78
N SER A 25 18.24 -2.24 -0.19
CA SER A 25 16.99 -1.53 0.00
C SER A 25 15.92 -2.48 0.51
N PHE A 26 15.03 -1.97 1.37
CA PHE A 26 13.83 -2.71 1.73
C PHE A 26 12.90 -2.99 0.53
N ALA A 27 13.11 -2.29 -0.60
CA ALA A 27 12.40 -2.56 -1.85
C ALA A 27 12.86 -3.86 -2.53
N ASP A 28 14.04 -4.36 -2.19
CA ASP A 28 14.65 -5.56 -2.80
C ASP A 28 14.23 -6.86 -2.10
N LEU A 29 13.45 -6.77 -1.01
CA LEU A 29 12.89 -7.95 -0.37
C LEU A 29 11.93 -8.68 -1.32
N PRO A 30 11.99 -10.02 -1.37
CA PRO A 30 10.99 -10.84 -2.05
C PRO A 30 9.56 -10.47 -1.64
N LEU A 31 8.65 -10.41 -2.62
CA LEU A 31 7.26 -10.01 -2.40
C LEU A 31 6.57 -10.87 -1.32
N CYS A 32 6.81 -12.18 -1.32
CA CYS A 32 6.25 -13.10 -0.32
C CYS A 32 6.67 -12.74 1.12
N LEU A 33 7.89 -12.24 1.34
CA LEU A 33 8.33 -11.81 2.66
C LEU A 33 7.68 -10.49 3.06
N LEU A 34 7.50 -9.56 2.12
CA LEU A 34 6.78 -8.31 2.36
C LEU A 34 5.32 -8.55 2.69
N GLU A 35 4.65 -9.49 2.01
CA GLU A 35 3.27 -9.90 2.32
C GLU A 35 3.15 -10.43 3.75
N VAL A 36 4.09 -11.27 4.19
CA VAL A 36 4.12 -11.76 5.59
C VAL A 36 4.29 -10.61 6.56
N ILE A 37 5.24 -9.70 6.34
CA ILE A 37 5.45 -8.52 7.21
C ILE A 37 4.16 -7.70 7.30
N ILE A 38 3.57 -7.35 6.15
CA ILE A 38 2.36 -6.53 6.06
C ILE A 38 1.16 -7.22 6.72
N SER A 39 1.05 -8.54 6.62
CA SER A 39 -0.04 -9.31 7.24
C SER A 39 -0.10 -9.18 8.76
N GLN A 40 1.04 -8.93 9.39
CA GLN A 40 1.20 -8.75 10.83
C GLN A 40 1.03 -7.30 11.29
N LEU A 41 0.99 -6.33 10.38
CA LEU A 41 0.84 -4.92 10.72
C LEU A 41 -0.61 -4.59 11.08
N VAL A 42 -0.77 -3.77 12.12
CA VAL A 42 -2.04 -3.09 12.36
C VAL A 42 -2.33 -2.12 11.22
N PHE A 43 -3.61 -1.84 10.98
CA PHE A 43 -4.06 -1.06 9.82
C PHE A 43 -3.34 0.27 9.59
N LYS A 44 -3.14 1.06 10.66
CA LYS A 44 -2.43 2.35 10.54
C LYS A 44 -1.02 2.18 10.03
N ASP A 45 -0.34 1.11 10.42
CA ASP A 45 1.04 0.84 10.01
C ASP A 45 1.10 0.18 8.64
N ASN A 46 0.10 -0.62 8.25
CA ASN A 46 -0.05 -1.09 6.88
C ASN A 46 -0.19 0.09 5.88
N ILE A 47 -1.01 1.10 6.21
CA ILE A 47 -1.12 2.32 5.36
C ILE A 47 0.25 2.99 5.20
N ARG A 48 0.99 3.16 6.30
CA ARG A 48 2.32 3.78 6.28
C ARG A 48 3.32 2.96 5.47
N ALA A 49 3.33 1.64 5.68
CA ALA A 49 4.16 0.69 4.95
C ALA A 49 3.87 0.75 3.43
N SER A 50 2.59 0.79 3.05
CA SER A 50 2.13 0.93 1.66
C SER A 50 2.50 2.27 1.00
N ALA A 51 2.93 3.27 1.78
CA ALA A 51 3.40 4.56 1.27
C ALA A 51 4.92 4.60 1.02
N VAL A 52 5.68 3.62 1.48
CA VAL A 52 7.16 3.60 1.40
C VAL A 52 7.64 3.49 -0.05
N CYS A 53 7.19 2.46 -0.78
CA CYS A 53 7.54 2.27 -2.19
C CYS A 53 6.49 1.41 -2.92
N LYS A 54 6.68 1.22 -4.24
CA LYS A 54 5.74 0.45 -5.08
C LYS A 54 5.65 -1.02 -4.64
N THR A 55 6.76 -1.68 -4.35
CA THR A 55 6.79 -3.10 -3.94
C THR A 55 6.02 -3.33 -2.65
N TRP A 56 6.23 -2.46 -1.65
CA TRP A 56 5.51 -2.53 -0.37
C TRP A 56 4.01 -2.28 -0.54
N ARG A 57 3.65 -1.35 -1.42
CA ARG A 57 2.24 -1.10 -1.78
C ARG A 57 1.60 -2.32 -2.44
N GLU A 58 2.31 -3.00 -3.35
CA GLU A 58 1.80 -4.19 -4.04
C GLU A 58 1.54 -5.35 -3.07
N ALA A 59 2.50 -5.61 -2.16
CA ALA A 59 2.32 -6.57 -1.07
C ALA A 59 1.12 -6.20 -0.17
N GLY A 60 0.96 -4.90 0.13
CA GLY A 60 -0.22 -4.35 0.82
C GLY A 60 -1.55 -4.73 0.18
N LEU A 61 -1.63 -4.57 -1.14
CA LEU A 61 -2.83 -4.86 -1.90
C LEU A 61 -3.14 -6.36 -1.95
N TYR A 62 -2.13 -7.21 -2.10
CA TYR A 62 -2.29 -8.67 -2.10
C TYR A 62 -2.84 -9.18 -0.78
N VAL A 63 -2.27 -8.74 0.34
CA VAL A 63 -2.73 -9.14 1.68
C VAL A 63 -4.17 -8.70 1.96
N CYS A 64 -4.59 -7.54 1.45
CA CYS A 64 -5.98 -7.08 1.53
C CYS A 64 -6.94 -7.89 0.64
N LEU A 65 -6.45 -8.46 -0.47
CA LEU A 65 -7.26 -9.20 -1.44
C LEU A 65 -7.56 -10.63 -1.05
N VAL A 66 -6.63 -11.28 -0.33
CA VAL A 66 -6.61 -12.74 -0.28
C VAL A 66 -7.57 -13.34 0.75
N ASP A 67 -7.87 -12.71 1.90
CA ASP A 67 -8.67 -13.41 2.94
C ASP A 67 -9.45 -12.52 3.94
N LYS A 68 -9.60 -11.21 3.69
CA LYS A 68 -10.24 -10.31 4.67
C LYS A 68 -11.50 -9.65 4.09
N PRO A 69 -12.67 -9.74 4.75
CA PRO A 69 -13.83 -8.93 4.37
C PRO A 69 -13.46 -7.45 4.37
N PRO A 70 -13.95 -6.68 3.38
CA PRO A 70 -13.60 -5.27 3.26
C PRO A 70 -14.08 -4.49 4.47
N TRP A 71 -13.27 -3.55 4.93
CA TRP A 71 -13.63 -2.64 6.01
C TRP A 71 -14.72 -1.67 5.56
N LEU A 72 -15.69 -1.40 6.43
CA LEU A 72 -16.79 -0.47 6.14
C LEU A 72 -16.41 0.94 6.57
N MET A 73 -16.47 1.89 5.64
CA MET A 73 -16.22 3.31 5.93
C MET A 73 -17.53 4.07 6.11
N TYR A 74 -17.69 4.70 7.27
CA TYR A 74 -18.75 5.66 7.54
C TYR A 74 -18.24 7.06 7.24
N LEU A 75 -18.95 7.71 6.32
CA LEU A 75 -18.67 9.08 5.89
C LEU A 75 -19.50 10.05 6.74
N PRO A 76 -18.86 10.97 7.47
CA PRO A 76 -19.59 11.93 8.28
C PRO A 76 -20.38 12.89 7.38
N LYS A 77 -21.63 13.19 7.75
CA LYS A 77 -22.41 14.24 7.06
C LYS A 77 -21.82 15.64 7.29
N ARG A 78 -21.14 15.85 8.43
CA ARG A 78 -20.43 17.07 8.83
C ARG A 78 -19.23 16.71 9.69
N GLY A 79 -18.12 17.44 9.56
CA GLY A 79 -16.90 17.23 10.33
C GLY A 79 -15.81 16.50 9.57
N ASN A 80 -14.76 16.11 10.30
CA ASN A 80 -13.50 15.58 9.75
C ASN A 80 -13.20 14.16 10.26
N LEU A 81 -14.10 13.61 11.09
CA LEU A 81 -13.93 12.34 11.75
C LEU A 81 -14.56 11.24 10.89
N PHE A 82 -13.72 10.36 10.38
CA PHE A 82 -14.12 9.20 9.60
C PHE A 82 -14.05 7.96 10.48
N GLU A 83 -15.00 7.06 10.33
CA GLU A 83 -15.03 5.82 11.09
C GLU A 83 -14.90 4.63 10.14
N LEU A 84 -13.97 3.73 10.44
CA LEU A 84 -13.78 2.46 9.74
C LEU A 84 -14.16 1.33 10.68
N TYR A 85 -15.05 0.46 10.22
CA TYR A 85 -15.45 -0.74 10.93
C TYR A 85 -14.74 -1.96 10.34
N ASP A 86 -14.01 -2.66 11.19
CA ASP A 86 -13.41 -3.96 10.89
C ASP A 86 -14.38 -5.07 11.33
N PRO A 87 -15.03 -5.77 10.38
CA PRO A 87 -15.97 -6.85 10.71
C PRO A 87 -15.29 -8.09 11.31
N LEU A 88 -13.98 -8.30 11.08
CA LEU A 88 -13.25 -9.43 11.67
C LEU A 88 -12.98 -9.19 13.15
N GLN A 89 -12.54 -7.98 13.50
CA GLN A 89 -12.21 -7.61 14.88
C GLN A 89 -13.41 -7.04 15.65
N GLN A 90 -14.55 -6.83 14.97
CA GLN A 90 -15.72 -6.11 15.48
C GLN A 90 -15.33 -4.77 16.12
N LYS A 91 -14.38 -4.07 15.49
CA LYS A 91 -13.73 -2.89 16.06
C LYS A 91 -13.94 -1.67 15.18
N MET A 92 -14.19 -0.54 15.84
CA MET A 92 -14.33 0.75 15.20
C MET A 92 -13.03 1.56 15.34
N TYR A 93 -12.52 2.04 14.22
CA TYR A 93 -11.34 2.88 14.13
C TYR A 93 -11.73 4.28 13.71
N ARG A 94 -11.33 5.29 14.49
CA ARG A 94 -11.56 6.69 14.19
C ARG A 94 -10.33 7.30 13.53
N LEU A 95 -10.52 7.90 12.36
CA LEU A 95 -9.50 8.69 11.67
C LEU A 95 -9.95 10.15 11.62
N ASP A 96 -9.14 11.03 12.22
CA ASP A 96 -9.27 12.46 12.01
C ASP A 96 -8.52 12.82 10.73
N LEU A 97 -9.26 13.24 9.70
CA LEU A 97 -8.74 13.62 8.39
C LEU A 97 -9.15 15.06 8.10
N PRO A 98 -8.47 16.05 8.73
CA PRO A 98 -8.81 17.47 8.58
C PRO A 98 -8.69 17.95 7.14
N GLU A 99 -7.90 17.29 6.29
CA GLU A 99 -7.76 17.63 4.87
C GLU A 99 -9.05 17.40 4.09
N LEU A 100 -9.87 16.46 4.55
CA LEU A 100 -11.16 16.06 3.98
C LEU A 100 -12.34 16.77 4.64
N ALA A 101 -12.08 17.68 5.59
CA ALA A 101 -13.08 18.54 6.19
C ALA A 101 -13.98 19.17 5.13
N LYS A 102 -15.30 19.19 5.40
CA LYS A 102 -16.28 19.85 4.51
C LYS A 102 -16.21 19.34 3.07
N SER A 103 -15.91 18.06 2.90
CA SER A 103 -15.89 17.39 1.60
C SER A 103 -17.00 16.37 1.52
N THR A 104 -17.67 16.30 0.38
CA THR A 104 -18.73 15.32 0.10
C THR A 104 -18.20 14.27 -0.86
N VAL A 105 -18.45 13.00 -0.59
CA VAL A 105 -18.13 11.92 -1.54
C VAL A 105 -19.12 11.96 -2.70
N CYS A 106 -18.59 12.04 -3.91
CA CYS A 106 -19.38 12.06 -5.15
C CYS A 106 -19.41 10.68 -5.82
N TYR A 107 -18.32 9.93 -5.75
CA TYR A 107 -18.16 8.66 -6.47
C TYR A 107 -17.07 7.79 -5.85
N SER A 108 -17.14 6.48 -6.07
CA SER A 108 -16.13 5.51 -5.64
C SER A 108 -15.81 4.51 -6.75
N ARG A 109 -14.51 4.26 -7.02
CA ARG A 109 -14.06 3.22 -7.97
C ARG A 109 -12.67 2.70 -7.61
N ASP A 110 -12.42 1.41 -7.75
CA ASP A 110 -11.10 0.80 -7.58
C ASP A 110 -10.37 1.19 -6.27
N ARG A 111 -11.13 1.33 -5.18
CA ARG A 111 -10.65 1.80 -3.86
C ARG A 111 -10.20 3.27 -3.81
N TRP A 112 -10.71 4.07 -4.74
CA TRP A 112 -10.60 5.53 -4.76
C TRP A 112 -11.94 6.16 -4.43
N LEU A 113 -11.88 7.24 -3.65
CA LEU A 113 -13.00 8.15 -3.44
C LEU A 113 -12.78 9.46 -4.20
N LEU A 114 -13.80 9.87 -4.94
CA LEU A 114 -13.91 11.19 -5.52
C LEU A 114 -14.65 12.10 -4.55
N MET A 115 -14.02 13.19 -4.12
CA MET A 115 -14.59 14.12 -3.15
C MET A 115 -14.66 15.54 -3.71
N ARG A 116 -15.72 16.26 -3.34
CA ARG A 116 -15.93 17.69 -3.67
C ARG A 116 -15.90 18.51 -2.40
N LYS A 117 -15.07 19.56 -2.33
CA LYS A 117 -15.11 20.53 -1.23
C LYS A 117 -16.30 21.46 -1.38
N THR A 118 -16.96 21.80 -0.27
CA THR A 118 -18.12 22.73 -0.33
C THR A 118 -17.71 24.16 -0.69
N THR A 119 -16.47 24.55 -0.39
CA THR A 119 -15.98 25.93 -0.53
C THR A 119 -15.22 26.19 -1.84
N SER A 120 -14.91 25.15 -2.61
CA SER A 120 -14.23 25.28 -3.90
C SER A 120 -14.61 24.10 -4.79
N CYS A 121 -14.88 24.36 -6.07
CA CYS A 121 -15.23 23.33 -7.07
C CYS A 121 -14.01 22.48 -7.47
N HIS A 122 -13.14 22.16 -6.51
CA HIS A 122 -12.01 21.27 -6.70
C HIS A 122 -12.43 19.85 -6.36
N ILE A 123 -12.25 18.97 -7.33
CA ILE A 123 -12.46 17.54 -7.22
C ILE A 123 -11.15 16.94 -6.70
N PHE A 124 -11.12 16.55 -5.43
CA PHE A 124 -9.99 15.83 -4.86
C PHE A 124 -10.28 14.33 -4.97
N GLY A 125 -9.51 13.64 -5.79
CA GLY A 125 -9.47 12.18 -5.79
C GLY A 125 -8.18 11.74 -5.13
N ARG A 126 -8.18 11.48 -3.81
CA ARG A 126 -7.15 10.68 -3.10
C ARG A 126 -7.58 10.41 -1.65
N VAL A 127 -8.50 9.47 -1.48
CA VAL A 127 -8.44 8.57 -0.33
C VAL A 127 -8.22 7.20 -0.94
N LYS A 128 -6.98 6.71 -0.84
CA LYS A 128 -6.68 5.32 -1.18
C LYS A 128 -7.19 4.51 -0.01
N LEU A 129 -8.41 4.00 -0.14
CA LEU A 129 -8.92 3.08 0.85
C LEU A 129 -8.11 1.80 0.71
N CYS A 130 -7.35 1.46 1.74
CA CYS A 130 -6.94 0.07 1.92
C CYS A 130 -8.20 -0.69 2.36
N CYS A 131 -9.06 -0.99 1.38
CA CYS A 131 -10.02 -2.09 1.44
C CYS A 131 -9.26 -3.35 1.03
#